data_AF-A0A452Y306-F1
#
_entry.id   AF-A0A452Y306-F1
#
_cell.length_a   1.000
_cell.length_b   1.000
_cell.length_c   1.000
_cell.angle_alpha   90.00
_cell.angle_beta   90.00
_cell.angle_gamma   90.00
#
_symmetry.space_group_name_H-M   'P 1'
#
loop_
_entity.id
_entity.type
_entity.pdbx_description
1 polymer ?
#
loop_
_entity_poly.entity_id
_entity_poly.type
_entity_poly.pdbx_seq_one_letter_code
_entity_poly.pdbx_strand_id
1 'polypeptide(L)'
;RLHGLKRKMEEGARAEELQVQRCRARLDRLAAASAGDDAEWEDIRLKRILVDYMLRMSYYDTATKLAETSGIQDLVDIDVFLDAKRVIDSLRNKEIAPALAWCAENKSRLKKSKSKLEFLLRLQEFVELVKAKNFLQAISYARKYLAPWGSTHMKELQRVTATLVFRSSTNCAQYK
;
A
#
# COMPACT_ATOMS: atom_id res chain seq x y z
N ARG A 1 31.74 0.24 -7.26
CA ARG A 1 30.64 -0.29 -8.11
C ARG A 1 30.38 -1.79 -7.85
N LEU A 2 31.40 -2.66 -7.86
CA LEU A 2 31.26 -4.10 -7.59
C LEU A 2 30.69 -4.45 -6.20
N HIS A 3 31.13 -3.76 -5.13
CA HIS A 3 30.59 -4.00 -3.78
C HIS A 3 29.09 -3.74 -3.65
N GLY A 4 28.55 -2.73 -4.34
CA GLY A 4 27.11 -2.44 -4.31
C GLY A 4 26.29 -3.49 -5.06
N LEU A 5 26.83 -4.05 -6.14
CA LEU A 5 26.22 -5.16 -6.88
C LEU A 5 26.24 -6.44 -6.05
N LYS A 6 27.37 -6.74 -5.40
CA LYS A 6 27.49 -7.90 -4.50
C LYS A 6 26.46 -7.84 -3.37
N ARG A 7 26.32 -6.70 -2.70
CA ARG A 7 25.32 -6.52 -1.63
C ARG A 7 23.88 -6.74 -2.13
N LYS A 8 23.51 -6.16 -3.28
CA LYS A 8 22.17 -6.36 -3.87
C LYS A 8 21.90 -7.82 -4.24
N MET A 9 22.91 -8.52 -4.73
CA MET A 9 22.80 -9.95 -5.04
C MET A 9 22.57 -10.77 -3.76
N GLU A 10 23.31 -10.48 -2.69
CA GLU A 10 23.13 -11.15 -1.40
C GLU A 10 21.75 -10.86 -0.78
N GLU A 11 21.26 -9.62 -0.87
CA GLU A 11 19.90 -9.24 -0.44
C GLU A 11 18.83 -10.02 -1.23
N GLY A 12 18.99 -10.13 -2.55
CA GLY A 12 18.11 -10.92 -3.42
C GLY A 12 18.11 -12.41 -3.05
N ALA A 13 19.28 -13.01 -2.89
CA ALA A 13 19.42 -14.42 -2.53
C ALA A 13 18.75 -14.74 -1.18
N ARG A 14 18.90 -13.87 -0.17
CA ARG A 14 18.23 -14.05 1.13
C ARG A 14 16.71 -13.95 1.00
N ALA A 15 16.21 -13.00 0.21
CA ALA A 15 14.79 -12.85 -0.02
C ALA A 15 14.21 -14.10 -0.72
N GLU A 16 14.91 -14.62 -1.72
CA GLU A 16 14.52 -15.86 -2.43
C GLU A 16 14.51 -17.06 -1.48
N GLU A 17 15.56 -17.25 -0.68
CA GLU A 17 15.63 -18.36 0.30
C GLU A 17 14.46 -18.31 1.28
N LEU A 18 14.12 -17.13 1.80
CA LEU A 18 12.97 -16.94 2.69
C LEU A 18 11.65 -17.33 2.00
N GLN A 19 11.46 -16.96 0.72
CA GLN A 19 10.27 -17.35 -0.02
C GLN A 19 10.22 -18.87 -0.26
N VAL A 20 11.36 -19.51 -0.54
CA VAL A 20 11.44 -20.97 -0.68
C VAL A 20 11.09 -21.68 0.63
N GLN A 21 11.62 -21.20 1.76
CA GLN A 21 11.30 -21.72 3.09
C GLN A 21 9.78 -21.65 3.36
N ARG A 22 9.16 -20.49 3.15
CA ARG A 22 7.71 -20.30 3.32
C ARG A 22 6.90 -21.22 2.40
N CYS A 23 7.29 -21.34 1.13
CA CYS A 23 6.65 -22.25 0.19
C CYS A 23 6.72 -23.70 0.67
N ARG A 24 7.90 -24.14 1.15
CA ARG A 24 8.08 -25.50 1.68
C ARG A 24 7.19 -25.74 2.90
N ALA A 25 7.21 -24.84 3.89
CA ALA A 25 6.36 -24.95 5.08
C ALA A 25 4.87 -25.04 4.72
N ARG A 26 4.41 -24.29 3.71
CA ARG A 26 3.03 -24.34 3.22
C ARG A 26 2.70 -25.64 2.50
N LEU A 27 3.62 -26.20 1.73
CA LEU A 27 3.45 -27.49 1.05
C LEU A 27 3.43 -28.65 2.04
N ASP A 28 4.36 -28.68 3.00
CA ASP A 28 4.41 -29.71 4.05
C ASP A 28 3.11 -29.69 4.86
N ARG A 29 2.59 -28.49 5.17
CA ARG A 29 1.32 -28.31 5.85
C ARG A 29 0.12 -28.79 5.02
N LEU A 30 0.16 -28.55 3.70
CA LEU A 30 -0.87 -29.04 2.79
C LEU A 30 -0.84 -30.58 2.69
N ALA A 31 0.35 -31.18 2.68
CA ALA A 31 0.51 -32.64 2.68
C ALA A 31 -0.03 -33.26 3.99
N ALA A 32 0.25 -32.66 5.14
CA ALA A 32 -0.26 -33.11 6.43
C ALA A 32 -1.80 -33.11 6.52
N ALA A 33 -2.48 -32.24 5.77
CA ALA A 33 -3.94 -32.23 5.64
C ALA A 33 -4.52 -33.56 5.15
N SER A 34 -3.76 -34.29 4.34
CA SER A 34 -4.19 -35.56 3.75
C SER A 34 -3.99 -36.76 4.67
N ALA A 35 -3.34 -36.56 5.84
CA ALA A 35 -2.91 -37.63 6.74
C ALA A 35 -3.85 -37.91 7.93
N GLY A 36 -4.95 -37.14 8.08
CA GLY A 36 -6.06 -37.49 8.98
C GLY A 36 -6.04 -36.91 10.40
N ASP A 37 -5.19 -35.93 10.72
CA ASP A 37 -5.32 -35.13 11.95
C ASP A 37 -6.06 -33.81 11.67
N ASP A 38 -7.38 -33.87 11.70
CA ASP A 38 -8.25 -32.74 11.34
C ASP A 38 -8.20 -31.61 12.38
N ALA A 39 -8.00 -31.91 13.67
CA ALA A 39 -8.14 -30.94 14.75
C ALA A 39 -6.95 -29.96 14.83
N GLU A 40 -5.72 -30.47 14.82
CA GLU A 40 -4.53 -29.61 14.71
C GLU A 40 -4.55 -28.84 13.39
N TRP A 41 -5.07 -29.49 12.33
CA TRP A 41 -5.14 -28.86 11.04
C TRP A 41 -6.04 -27.62 11.02
N GLU A 42 -7.23 -27.75 11.59
CA GLU A 42 -8.22 -26.69 11.72
C GLU A 42 -7.73 -25.55 12.61
N ASP A 43 -7.09 -25.84 13.75
CA ASP A 43 -6.57 -24.82 14.65
C ASP A 43 -5.50 -23.93 13.98
N ILE A 44 -4.52 -24.54 13.30
CA ILE A 44 -3.49 -23.78 12.57
C ILE A 44 -4.14 -22.94 11.45
N ARG A 45 -5.13 -23.51 10.74
CA ARG A 45 -5.85 -22.77 9.69
C ARG A 45 -6.59 -21.56 10.26
N LEU A 46 -7.28 -21.74 11.39
CA LEU A 46 -7.97 -20.66 12.08
C LEU A 46 -6.99 -19.56 12.50
N LYS A 47 -5.88 -19.91 13.14
CA LYS A 47 -4.83 -18.97 13.53
C LYS A 47 -4.27 -18.19 12.34
N ARG A 48 -4.04 -18.84 11.20
CA ARG A 48 -3.61 -18.17 9.97
C ARG A 48 -4.63 -17.14 9.47
N ILE A 49 -5.92 -17.49 9.50
CA ILE A 49 -7.01 -16.58 9.12
C ILE A 49 -7.10 -15.40 10.09
N LEU A 50 -6.96 -15.64 11.39
CA LEU A 50 -6.96 -14.60 12.41
C LEU A 50 -5.79 -13.63 12.22
N VAL A 51 -4.59 -14.15 11.95
CA VAL A 51 -3.42 -13.31 11.65
C VAL A 51 -3.66 -12.45 10.41
N ASP A 52 -4.12 -13.01 9.29
CA ASP A 52 -4.43 -12.24 8.08
C ASP A 52 -5.50 -11.15 8.34
N TYR A 53 -6.56 -11.49 9.08
CA TYR A 53 -7.58 -10.53 9.49
C TYR A 53 -6.99 -9.39 10.33
N MET A 54 -6.21 -9.71 11.36
CA MET A 54 -5.57 -8.74 12.23
C MET A 54 -4.65 -7.80 11.44
N LEU A 55 -3.86 -8.33 10.51
CA LEU A 55 -2.98 -7.54 9.65
C LEU A 55 -3.78 -6.58 8.75
N ARG A 56 -4.88 -7.02 8.13
CA ARG A 56 -5.78 -6.16 7.34
C ARG A 56 -6.43 -5.06 8.18
N MET A 57 -6.73 -5.35 9.44
CA MET A 57 -7.32 -4.40 10.39
C MET A 57 -6.28 -3.53 11.11
N SER A 58 -5.00 -3.58 10.70
CA SER A 58 -3.89 -2.83 11.32
C SER A 58 -3.54 -3.23 12.76
N TYR A 59 -3.96 -4.41 13.24
CA TYR A 59 -3.57 -4.98 14.52
C TYR A 59 -2.23 -5.73 14.41
N TYR A 60 -1.19 -5.04 13.95
CA TYR A 60 0.10 -5.64 13.57
C TYR A 60 0.81 -6.35 14.73
N ASP A 61 0.82 -5.74 15.91
CA ASP A 61 1.55 -6.27 17.06
C ASP A 61 0.87 -7.55 17.58
N THR A 62 -0.46 -7.54 17.67
CA THR A 62 -1.26 -8.72 18.03
C THR A 62 -1.10 -9.84 17.01
N ALA A 63 -1.15 -9.51 15.71
CA ALA A 63 -0.95 -10.48 14.63
C ALA A 63 0.44 -11.14 14.71
N THR A 64 1.48 -10.33 14.92
CA THR A 64 2.86 -10.80 15.08
C THR A 64 2.98 -11.70 16.30
N LYS A 65 2.39 -11.27 17.43
CA LYS A 65 2.43 -12.07 18.66
C LYS A 65 1.74 -13.41 18.51
N LEU A 66 0.56 -13.45 17.89
CA LEU A 66 -0.18 -14.70 17.64
C LEU A 66 0.61 -15.64 16.71
N ALA A 67 1.26 -15.09 15.68
CA ALA A 67 2.08 -15.88 14.76
C ALA A 67 3.29 -16.48 15.47
N GLU A 68 3.98 -15.71 16.32
CA GLU A 68 5.11 -16.16 17.13
C GLU A 68 4.73 -17.23 18.15
N THR A 69 3.67 -16.99 18.95
CA THR A 69 3.26 -17.94 19.99
C THR A 69 2.71 -19.23 19.41
N SER A 70 2.22 -19.21 18.17
CA SER A 70 1.70 -20.38 17.47
C SER A 70 2.73 -21.04 16.54
N GLY A 71 3.92 -20.46 16.37
CA GLY A 71 4.95 -21.00 15.46
C GLY A 71 4.55 -21.00 13.98
N ILE A 72 3.68 -20.07 13.55
CA ILE A 72 3.12 -20.04 12.18
C ILE A 72 3.68 -18.91 11.31
N GLN A 73 4.82 -18.31 11.68
CA GLN A 73 5.40 -17.15 10.96
C GLN A 73 5.64 -17.46 9.47
N ASP A 74 6.05 -18.68 9.13
CA ASP A 74 6.28 -19.09 7.74
C ASP A 74 4.98 -19.32 6.94
N LEU A 75 3.84 -19.39 7.64
CA LEU A 75 2.52 -19.59 7.03
C LEU A 75 1.76 -18.29 6.80
N VAL A 76 2.28 -17.14 7.25
CA VAL A 76 1.64 -15.83 7.17
C VAL A 76 2.56 -14.80 6.50
N ASP A 77 1.99 -13.76 5.91
CA ASP A 77 2.73 -12.75 5.12
C ASP A 77 2.91 -11.43 5.89
N ILE A 78 3.35 -11.49 7.16
CA ILE A 78 3.43 -10.31 8.05
C ILE A 78 4.27 -9.17 7.44
N ASP A 79 5.41 -9.51 6.84
CA ASP A 79 6.33 -8.57 6.20
C ASP A 79 5.66 -7.75 5.08
N VAL A 80 4.82 -8.39 4.26
CA VAL A 80 4.06 -7.72 3.19
C VAL A 80 3.14 -6.64 3.76
N PHE A 81 2.50 -6.93 4.91
CA PHE A 81 1.63 -5.97 5.58
C PHE A 81 2.42 -4.87 6.31
N LEU A 82 3.61 -5.15 6.83
CA LEU A 82 4.48 -4.13 7.43
C LEU A 82 5.04 -3.16 6.38
N ASP A 83 5.36 -3.63 5.18
CA ASP A 83 5.73 -2.77 4.06
C ASP A 83 4.58 -1.83 3.66
N ALA A 84 3.35 -2.35 3.64
CA ALA A 84 2.15 -1.54 3.43
C ALA A 84 1.90 -0.55 4.58
N LYS A 85 2.11 -0.99 5.84
CA LYS A 85 1.99 -0.16 7.05
C LYS A 85 2.84 1.09 6.94
N ARG A 86 4.10 0.98 6.47
CA ARG A 86 4.99 2.12 6.27
C ARG A 86 4.35 3.20 5.38
N VAL A 87 3.73 2.80 4.27
CA VAL A 87 3.04 3.74 3.38
C VAL A 87 1.81 4.34 4.05
N ILE A 88 1.03 3.53 4.78
CA ILE A 88 -0.15 3.97 5.51
C ILE A 88 0.23 5.00 6.58
N ASP A 89 1.28 4.76 7.35
CA ASP A 89 1.73 5.64 8.43
C ASP A 89 2.28 6.97 7.87
N SER A 90 3.02 6.94 6.75
CA SER A 90 3.39 8.18 6.05
C SER A 90 2.16 8.98 5.62
N LEU A 91 1.12 8.33 5.07
CA LEU A 91 -0.11 9.02 4.69
C LEU A 91 -0.85 9.61 5.91
N ARG A 92 -0.87 8.92 7.05
CA ARG A 92 -1.42 9.44 8.32
C ARG A 92 -0.66 10.67 8.80
N ASN A 93 0.65 10.70 8.58
CA ASN A 93 1.52 11.84 8.88
C ASN A 93 1.48 12.95 7.81
N LYS A 94 0.57 12.84 6.82
CA LYS A 94 0.41 13.78 5.69
C LYS A 94 1.63 13.82 4.76
N GLU A 95 2.43 12.77 4.76
CA GLU A 95 3.58 12.61 3.87
C GLU A 95 3.20 11.79 2.64
N ILE A 96 3.11 12.45 1.49
CA ILE A 96 2.66 11.82 0.24
C ILE A 96 3.82 11.20 -0.56
N ALA A 97 5.05 11.70 -0.36
CA ALA A 97 6.22 11.26 -1.11
C ALA A 97 6.49 9.74 -1.02
N PRO A 98 6.43 9.09 0.15
CA PRO A 98 6.61 7.63 0.24
C PRO A 98 5.54 6.84 -0.52
N ALA A 99 4.29 7.30 -0.51
CA ALA A 99 3.20 6.66 -1.24
C ALA A 99 3.37 6.81 -2.77
N LEU A 100 3.83 7.97 -3.23
CA LEU A 100 4.14 8.19 -4.65
C LEU A 100 5.34 7.36 -5.13
N ALA A 101 6.37 7.20 -4.30
CA ALA A 101 7.50 6.31 -4.60
C ALA A 101 7.01 4.86 -4.75
N TRP A 102 6.16 4.40 -3.82
CA TRP A 102 5.53 3.08 -3.91
C TRP A 102 4.69 2.92 -5.19
N CYS A 103 3.94 3.96 -5.61
CA CYS A 103 3.22 3.94 -6.89
C CYS A 103 4.16 3.79 -8.09
N ALA A 104 5.31 4.46 -8.08
CA ALA A 104 6.29 4.36 -9.16
C ALA A 104 6.87 2.93 -9.27
N GLU A 105 7.20 2.32 -8.14
CA GLU A 105 7.68 0.94 -8.06
C GLU A 105 6.62 -0.09 -8.53
N ASN A 106 5.33 0.19 -8.27
CA ASN A 106 4.22 -0.72 -8.58
C ASN A 106 3.41 -0.34 -9.82
N LYS A 107 3.93 0.57 -10.66
CA LYS A 107 3.19 1.20 -11.77
C LYS A 107 2.50 0.22 -12.71
N SER A 108 3.17 -0.87 -13.09
CA SER A 108 2.62 -1.89 -14.01
C SER A 108 1.44 -2.64 -13.38
N ARG A 109 1.53 -3.01 -12.10
CA ARG A 109 0.47 -3.68 -11.33
C ARG A 109 -0.73 -2.75 -11.16
N LEU A 110 -0.48 -1.49 -10.78
CA LEU A 110 -1.52 -0.48 -10.62
C LEU A 110 -2.26 -0.19 -11.93
N LYS A 111 -1.55 -0.15 -13.06
CA LYS A 111 -2.17 0.02 -14.38
C LYS A 111 -3.06 -1.17 -14.73
N LYS A 112 -2.60 -2.41 -14.49
CA LYS A 112 -3.39 -3.63 -14.75
C LYS A 112 -4.67 -3.68 -13.91
N SER A 113 -4.61 -3.28 -12.64
CA SER A 113 -5.78 -3.24 -11.75
C SER A 113 -6.64 -2.00 -11.91
N LYS A 114 -6.32 -1.09 -12.84
CA LYS A 114 -6.99 0.21 -13.04
C LYS A 114 -7.09 1.02 -11.74
N SER A 115 -6.05 0.95 -10.90
CA SER A 115 -6.02 1.64 -9.61
C SER A 115 -5.98 3.15 -9.78
N LYS A 116 -6.81 3.86 -9.01
CA LYS A 116 -6.84 5.33 -8.94
C LYS A 116 -5.86 5.91 -7.91
N LEU A 117 -5.06 5.08 -7.24
CA LEU A 117 -4.26 5.50 -6.09
C LEU A 117 -3.33 6.68 -6.42
N GLU A 118 -2.52 6.58 -7.47
CA GLU A 118 -1.60 7.65 -7.84
C GLU A 118 -2.35 8.95 -8.15
N PHE A 119 -3.45 8.87 -8.89
CA PHE A 119 -4.29 10.03 -9.18
C PHE A 119 -4.80 10.70 -7.90
N LEU A 120 -5.33 9.92 -6.95
CA LEU A 120 -5.83 10.44 -5.67
C LEU A 120 -4.72 11.07 -4.82
N LEU A 121 -3.52 10.48 -4.79
CA LEU A 121 -2.37 11.05 -4.10
C LEU A 121 -1.93 12.38 -4.71
N ARG A 122 -1.88 12.45 -6.05
CA ARG A 122 -1.56 13.69 -6.77
C ARG A 122 -2.62 14.77 -6.52
N LEU A 123 -3.89 14.38 -6.47
CA LEU A 123 -5.01 15.27 -6.17
C LEU A 123 -4.89 15.83 -4.74
N GLN A 124 -4.56 14.99 -3.77
CA GLN A 124 -4.37 15.40 -2.38
C GLN A 124 -3.21 16.39 -2.24
N GLU A 125 -2.07 16.13 -2.85
CA GLU A 125 -0.92 17.05 -2.84
C GLU A 125 -1.29 18.42 -3.42
N PHE A 126 -2.05 18.46 -4.52
CA PHE A 126 -2.57 19.70 -5.06
C PHE A 126 -3.46 20.44 -4.04
N VAL A 127 -4.39 19.73 -3.39
CA VAL A 127 -5.28 20.32 -2.38
C VAL A 127 -4.48 20.87 -1.20
N GLU A 128 -3.41 20.20 -0.75
CA GLU A 128 -2.54 20.71 0.30
C GLU A 128 -1.79 21.99 -0.13
N LEU A 129 -1.31 22.07 -1.38
CA LEU A 129 -0.72 23.31 -1.93
C LEU A 129 -1.72 24.47 -1.93
N VAL A 130 -2.98 24.21 -2.30
CA VAL A 130 -4.06 25.21 -2.26
C VAL A 130 -4.37 25.65 -0.83
N LYS A 131 -4.44 24.71 0.12
CA LYS A 131 -4.66 25.00 1.55
C LYS A 131 -3.52 25.82 2.15
N ALA A 132 -2.28 25.59 1.71
CA ALA A 132 -1.12 26.40 2.05
C ALA A 132 -1.06 27.78 1.35
N LYS A 133 -2.08 28.12 0.54
CA LYS A 133 -2.16 29.36 -0.28
C LYS A 133 -1.02 29.51 -1.28
N ASN A 134 -0.34 28.41 -1.64
CA ASN A 134 0.73 28.43 -2.62
C ASN A 134 0.18 28.17 -4.03
N PHE A 135 -0.61 29.13 -4.53
CA PHE A 135 -1.40 28.95 -5.75
C PHE A 135 -0.55 28.80 -7.01
N LEU A 136 0.57 29.53 -7.11
CA LEU A 136 1.48 29.42 -8.25
C LEU A 136 2.08 28.00 -8.34
N GLN A 137 2.53 27.45 -7.20
CA GLN A 137 3.02 26.08 -7.15
C GLN A 137 1.89 25.07 -7.44
N ALA A 138 0.69 25.27 -6.91
CA ALA A 138 -0.46 24.40 -7.17
C ALA A 138 -0.79 24.35 -8.67
N ILE A 139 -0.82 25.49 -9.36
CA ILE A 139 -1.09 25.55 -10.81
C ILE A 139 0.02 24.84 -11.60
N SER A 140 1.28 25.10 -11.27
CA SER A 140 2.43 24.42 -11.89
C SER A 140 2.34 22.90 -11.69
N TYR A 141 2.02 22.47 -10.47
CA TYR A 141 1.85 21.08 -10.09
C TYR A 141 0.71 20.41 -10.86
N ALA A 142 -0.45 21.05 -10.98
CA ALA A 142 -1.59 20.54 -11.72
C ALA A 142 -1.26 20.35 -13.22
N ARG A 143 -0.58 21.32 -13.84
CA ARG A 143 -0.13 21.20 -15.23
C ARG A 143 0.82 20.04 -15.43
N LYS A 144 1.77 19.85 -14.50
CA LYS A 144 2.78 18.80 -14.60
C LYS A 144 2.23 17.40 -14.35
N TYR A 145 1.49 17.23 -13.25
CA TYR A 145 1.09 15.91 -12.80
C TYR A 145 -0.36 15.62 -13.13
N LEU A 146 -1.30 16.57 -13.01
CA LEU A 146 -2.73 16.28 -13.16
C LEU A 146 -3.24 16.27 -14.60
N ALA A 147 -2.62 17.05 -15.50
CA ALA A 147 -3.04 17.17 -16.90
C ALA A 147 -3.16 15.84 -17.67
N PRO A 148 -2.26 14.84 -17.50
CA PRO A 148 -2.40 13.53 -18.15
C PRO A 148 -3.70 12.76 -17.84
N TRP A 149 -4.37 13.07 -16.73
CA TRP A 149 -5.65 12.46 -16.36
C TRP A 149 -6.87 13.23 -16.87
N GLY A 150 -6.68 14.29 -17.67
CA GLY A 150 -7.76 15.08 -18.23
C GLY A 150 -8.77 14.25 -19.04
N SER A 151 -8.31 13.28 -19.82
CA SER A 151 -9.20 12.44 -20.65
C SER A 151 -10.07 11.49 -19.85
N THR A 152 -9.67 11.10 -18.64
CA THR A 152 -10.35 10.07 -17.83
C THR A 152 -11.00 10.60 -16.55
N HIS A 153 -10.52 11.72 -16.00
CA HIS A 153 -10.92 12.24 -14.69
C HIS A 153 -11.29 13.74 -14.69
N MET A 154 -11.69 14.29 -15.85
CA MET A 154 -11.95 15.74 -16.00
C MET A 154 -12.89 16.31 -14.93
N LYS A 155 -13.99 15.63 -14.59
CA LYS A 155 -14.95 16.10 -13.58
C LYS A 155 -14.31 16.28 -12.20
N GLU A 156 -13.48 15.32 -11.80
CA GLU A 156 -12.76 15.37 -10.51
C GLU A 156 -11.71 16.49 -10.52
N LEU A 157 -11.00 16.66 -11.65
CA LEU A 157 -10.02 17.73 -11.84
C LEU A 157 -10.65 19.13 -11.80
N GLN A 158 -11.79 19.33 -12.48
CA GLN A 158 -12.53 20.59 -12.48
C GLN A 158 -12.95 20.95 -11.05
N ARG A 159 -13.53 20.00 -10.32
CA ARG A 159 -13.98 20.21 -8.93
C ARG A 159 -12.83 20.60 -8.02
N VAL A 160 -11.68 19.94 -8.15
CA VAL A 160 -10.51 20.26 -7.32
C VAL A 160 -9.83 21.55 -7.76
N THR A 161 -9.73 21.85 -9.06
CA THR A 161 -9.18 23.12 -9.54
C THR A 161 -10.02 24.31 -9.11
N ALA A 162 -11.35 24.14 -9.00
CA ALA A 162 -12.26 25.17 -8.47
C ALA A 162 -11.90 25.59 -7.03
N THR A 163 -11.21 24.75 -6.25
CA THR A 163 -10.76 25.10 -4.90
C THR A 163 -9.70 26.21 -4.86
N LEU A 164 -9.07 26.55 -6.01
CA LEU A 164 -8.22 27.74 -6.15
C LEU A 164 -9.01 29.04 -5.93
N VAL A 165 -10.30 29.03 -6.28
CA VAL A 165 -11.19 30.21 -6.22
C VAL A 165 -12.14 30.08 -5.04
N PHE A 166 -12.77 28.92 -4.88
CA PHE A 166 -13.80 28.68 -3.88
C PHE A 166 -13.23 27.90 -2.69
N ARG A 167 -13.10 28.59 -1.55
CA ARG A 167 -12.65 27.96 -0.29
C ARG A 167 -13.78 27.13 0.33
N SER A 168 -13.44 26.30 1.32
CA SER A 168 -14.42 25.57 2.13
C SER A 168 -15.44 26.47 2.83
N SER A 169 -15.11 27.76 3.04
CA SER A 169 -15.99 28.79 3.61
C SER A 169 -16.73 29.61 2.55
N THR A 170 -16.83 29.14 1.31
CA THR A 170 -17.51 29.91 0.25
C THR A 170 -19.02 29.95 0.47
N ASN A 171 -19.63 31.12 0.22
CA ASN A 171 -21.09 31.29 0.18
C ASN A 171 -21.65 31.04 -1.24
N CYS A 172 -20.78 30.69 -2.20
CA CYS A 172 -21.19 30.45 -3.58
C CYS A 172 -21.85 29.07 -3.70
N ALA A 173 -23.08 29.04 -4.19
CA ALA A 173 -23.79 27.80 -4.48
C ALA A 173 -23.10 27.02 -5.60
N GLN A 174 -23.24 25.68 -5.59
CA GLN A 174 -22.73 24.84 -6.67
C GLN A 174 -23.38 25.23 -8.00
N TYR A 175 -22.55 25.46 -9.02
CA TYR A 175 -23.01 25.79 -10.37
C TYR A 175 -23.86 24.62 -10.92
N LYS A 176 -25.08 24.92 -11.38
CA LYS A 176 -26.04 23.96 -11.94
C LYS A 176 -25.81 23.75 -13.43
#